data_AF-A0AAQ0EZ03-F1
#
_entry.id   AF-A0AAQ0EZ03-F1
#
_cell.length_a   1.000
_cell.length_b   1.000
_cell.length_c   1.000
_cell.angle_alpha   90.00
_cell.angle_beta   90.00
_cell.angle_gamma   90.00
#
_symmetry.space_group_name_H-M   'P 1'
#
loop_
_entity.id
_entity.type
_entity.pdbx_description
1 polymer ?
#
loop_
_entity_poly.entity_id
_entity_poly.type
_entity_poly.pdbx_seq_one_letter_code
_entity_poly.pdbx_strand_id
1 'polypeptide(L)'
;MATPTLVRKWGIRLFKTVWFLCISIIVGRILGPAERYLDHDVASSICDFIYGDVNAETIYDTYTNIDILIVLTLATVIYRLTTLLLKKIRK
;
A
#
# COMPACT_ATOMS: atom_id res chain seq x y z
N MET A 1 -28.39 -28.76 4.33
CA MET A 1 -28.49 -27.31 4.05
C MET A 1 -27.48 -26.56 4.89
N ALA A 2 -26.27 -26.31 4.38
CA ALA A 2 -25.20 -25.65 5.11
C ALA A 2 -24.25 -24.92 4.14
N THR A 3 -24.73 -23.91 3.42
CA THR A 3 -23.94 -23.20 2.41
C THR A 3 -24.12 -21.68 2.32
N PRO A 4 -25.25 -21.03 2.72
CA PRO A 4 -25.42 -19.59 2.44
C PRO A 4 -24.54 -18.69 3.32
N THR A 5 -24.18 -19.13 4.53
CA THR A 5 -23.37 -18.34 5.47
C THR A 5 -21.89 -18.28 5.08
N LEU A 6 -21.36 -19.36 4.50
CA LEU A 6 -19.97 -19.45 4.10
C LEU A 6 -19.69 -18.58 2.87
N VAL A 7 -20.56 -18.67 1.84
CA VAL A 7 -20.48 -17.86 0.62
C VAL A 7 -20.53 -16.37 0.94
N ARG A 8 -21.46 -15.95 1.81
CA ARG A 8 -21.56 -14.55 2.27
C ARG A 8 -20.27 -14.07 2.97
N LYS A 9 -19.67 -14.91 3.81
CA LYS A 9 -18.44 -14.57 4.54
C LYS A 9 -17.25 -14.38 3.60
N TRP A 10 -17.10 -15.25 2.61
CA TRP A 10 -16.06 -15.14 1.58
C TRP A 10 -16.30 -13.93 0.67
N GLY A 11 -17.54 -13.65 0.28
CA GLY A 11 -17.88 -12.45 -0.49
C GLY A 11 -17.51 -11.15 0.22
N ILE A 12 -17.79 -11.03 1.52
CA ILE A 12 -17.40 -9.86 2.32
C ILE A 12 -15.88 -9.72 2.42
N ARG A 13 -15.14 -10.83 2.53
CA ARG A 13 -13.67 -10.81 2.56
C ARG A 13 -13.10 -10.35 1.23
N LEU A 14 -13.58 -10.90 0.12
CA LEU A 14 -13.18 -10.49 -1.23
C LEU A 14 -13.45 -9.01 -1.46
N PHE A 15 -14.65 -8.53 -1.10
CA PHE A 15 -15.00 -7.11 -1.24
C PHE A 15 -14.04 -6.20 -0.45
N LYS A 16 -13.65 -6.60 0.77
CA LYS A 16 -12.67 -5.84 1.57
C LYS A 16 -11.29 -5.80 0.93
N THR A 17 -10.84 -6.93 0.36
CA THR A 17 -9.55 -7.01 -0.34
C THR A 17 -9.56 -6.14 -1.60
N VAL A 18 -10.63 -6.23 -2.41
CA VAL A 18 -10.80 -5.39 -3.59
C VAL A 18 -10.83 -3.92 -3.21
N TRP A 19 -11.56 -3.54 -2.15
CA TRP A 19 -11.60 -2.17 -1.66
C TRP A 19 -10.21 -1.65 -1.25
N PHE A 20 -9.42 -2.48 -0.56
CA PHE A 20 -8.04 -2.14 -0.20
C PHE A 20 -7.16 -1.95 -1.45
N LEU A 21 -7.25 -2.84 -2.43
CA LEU A 21 -6.50 -2.72 -3.69
C LEU A 21 -6.88 -1.44 -4.45
N CYS A 22 -8.17 -1.08 -4.51
CA CYS A 22 -8.61 0.18 -5.11
C CYS A 22 -7.98 1.39 -4.42
N ILE A 23 -7.95 1.40 -3.08
CA ILE A 23 -7.28 2.48 -2.33
C ILE A 23 -5.79 2.54 -2.67
N SER A 24 -5.09 1.41 -2.68
CA SER A 24 -3.66 1.38 -3.03
C SER A 24 -3.37 1.94 -4.42
N ILE A 25 -4.19 1.57 -5.42
CA ILE A 25 -4.05 2.09 -6.79
C ILE A 25 -4.27 3.61 -6.81
N ILE A 26 -5.31 4.11 -6.13
CA ILE A 26 -5.60 5.55 -6.05
C ILE A 26 -4.44 6.30 -5.38
N VAL A 27 -3.94 5.78 -4.25
CA VAL A 27 -2.81 6.39 -3.52
C VAL A 27 -1.56 6.46 -4.37
N GLY A 28 -1.16 5.36 -5.02
CA GLY A 28 0.00 5.34 -5.92
C GLY A 28 -0.16 6.31 -7.09
N ARG A 29 -1.36 6.42 -7.67
CA ARG A 29 -1.64 7.39 -8.74
C ARG A 29 -1.55 8.85 -8.28
N ILE A 30 -1.93 9.14 -7.04
CA ILE A 30 -1.88 10.50 -6.48
C ILE A 30 -0.45 10.92 -6.15
N LEU A 31 0.34 10.01 -5.54
CA LEU A 31 1.75 10.27 -5.22
C LEU A 31 2.59 10.49 -6.49
N GLY A 32 2.31 9.72 -7.54
CA GLY A 32 3.09 9.75 -8.76
C GLY A 32 4.47 9.11 -8.58
N PRO A 33 5.47 9.49 -9.37
CA PRO A 33 6.80 8.89 -9.33
C PRO A 33 7.48 9.06 -7.96
N ALA A 34 8.18 8.03 -7.50
CA ALA A 34 8.86 7.99 -6.20
C ALA A 34 9.88 9.12 -6.03
N GLU A 35 10.53 9.53 -7.11
CA GLU A 35 11.55 10.59 -7.12
C GLU A 35 10.99 11.96 -6.74
N ARG A 36 9.67 12.14 -6.76
CA ARG A 36 9.04 13.39 -6.35
C ARG A 36 9.01 13.61 -4.84
N TYR A 37 8.98 12.52 -4.08
CA TYR A 37 8.70 12.59 -2.65
C TYR A 37 9.66 11.76 -1.81
N LEU A 38 10.48 10.92 -2.43
CA LEU A 38 11.58 10.22 -1.79
C LEU A 38 12.89 10.93 -2.08
N ASP A 39 13.54 11.37 -1.01
CA ASP A 39 14.84 12.03 -1.08
C ASP A 39 15.92 11.06 -1.58
N HIS A 40 16.81 11.55 -2.44
CA HIS A 40 17.83 10.72 -3.07
C HIS A 40 18.90 10.24 -2.09
N ASP A 41 19.30 11.07 -1.14
CA ASP A 41 20.31 10.69 -0.14
C ASP A 41 19.74 9.61 0.79
N VAL A 42 18.46 9.72 1.13
CA VAL A 42 17.74 8.67 1.90
C VAL A 42 17.66 7.37 1.11
N ALA A 43 17.24 7.41 -0.15
CA ALA A 43 17.15 6.22 -1.00
C ALA A 43 18.53 5.57 -1.21
N SER A 44 19.58 6.37 -1.42
CA SER A 44 20.96 5.91 -1.58
C SER A 44 21.50 5.26 -0.29
N SER A 45 21.25 5.87 0.87
CA SER A 45 21.65 5.29 2.16
C SER A 45 20.95 3.96 2.44
N ILE A 46 19.66 3.85 2.09
CA ILE A 46 18.92 2.58 2.22
C ILE A 46 19.45 1.54 1.22
N CYS A 47 19.76 1.96 -0.01
CA CYS A 47 20.33 1.09 -1.03
C CYS A 47 21.68 0.52 -0.58
N ASP A 48 22.58 1.36 -0.08
CA ASP A 48 23.87 0.94 0.47
C ASP A 48 23.68 0.00 1.68
N PHE A 49 22.71 0.30 2.55
CA PHE A 49 22.41 -0.56 3.70
C PHE A 49 21.92 -1.97 3.31
N ILE A 50 21.09 -2.07 2.26
CA ILE A 50 20.49 -3.35 1.83
C ILE A 50 21.45 -4.15 0.94
N TYR A 51 22.10 -3.47 -0.02
CA TYR A 51 22.85 -4.12 -1.09
C TYR A 51 24.37 -3.99 -0.95
N GLY A 52 24.87 -3.02 -0.16
CA GLY A 52 26.30 -2.75 0.02
C GLY A 52 26.99 -2.16 -1.22
N ASP A 53 26.24 -1.86 -2.26
CA ASP A 53 26.70 -1.23 -3.49
C ASP A 53 25.58 -0.39 -4.10
N VAL A 54 25.85 0.90 -4.26
CA VAL A 54 24.93 1.86 -4.88
C VAL A 54 25.27 1.97 -6.36
N ASN A 55 24.51 1.26 -7.17
CA ASN A 55 24.58 1.31 -8.62
C ASN A 55 23.18 1.58 -9.21
N ALA A 56 23.11 1.74 -10.53
CA ALA A 56 21.87 2.13 -11.20
C ALA A 56 20.73 1.09 -11.06
N GLU A 57 21.06 -0.19 -10.93
CA GLU A 57 20.08 -1.27 -10.77
C GLU A 57 19.58 -1.31 -9.32
N THR A 58 20.49 -1.35 -8.34
CA THR A 58 20.15 -1.45 -6.91
C THR A 58 19.41 -0.22 -6.42
N ILE A 59 19.76 0.97 -6.92
CA ILE A 59 19.06 2.20 -6.55
C ILE A 59 17.63 2.21 -7.10
N TYR A 60 17.41 1.75 -8.34
CA TYR A 60 16.08 1.68 -8.94
C TYR A 60 15.17 0.69 -8.20
N ASP A 61 15.70 -0.48 -7.85
CA ASP A 61 14.99 -1.45 -7.02
C ASP A 61 14.66 -0.87 -5.64
N THR A 62 15.59 -0.12 -5.05
CA THR A 62 15.37 0.54 -3.76
C THR A 62 14.24 1.57 -3.82
N TYR A 63 14.23 2.45 -4.82
CA TYR A 63 13.13 3.40 -5.04
C TYR A 63 11.78 2.69 -5.20
N THR A 64 11.73 1.64 -6.02
CA THR A 64 10.52 0.87 -6.29
C THR A 64 9.99 0.18 -5.03
N ASN A 65 10.88 -0.43 -4.25
CA ASN A 65 10.51 -1.13 -3.03
C ASN A 65 10.00 -0.16 -1.95
N ILE A 66 10.66 0.99 -1.79
CA ILE A 66 10.24 2.02 -0.85
C ILE A 66 8.90 2.63 -1.27
N ASP A 67 8.71 2.92 -2.57
CA ASP A 67 7.45 3.42 -3.14
C ASP A 67 6.28 2.49 -2.82
N ILE A 68 6.43 1.19 -3.11
CA ILE A 68 5.43 0.16 -2.79
C ILE A 68 5.12 0.16 -1.28
N LEU A 69 6.14 0.22 -0.43
CA LEU A 69 5.97 0.21 1.02
C LEU A 69 5.21 1.44 1.52
N ILE A 70 5.50 2.62 0.97
CA ILE A 70 4.81 3.87 1.30
C ILE A 70 3.35 3.81 0.85
N VAL A 71 3.09 3.38 -0.38
CA VAL A 71 1.73 3.23 -0.93
C VAL A 71 0.90 2.27 -0.07
N LEU A 72 1.43 1.10 0.28
CA LEU A 72 0.74 0.12 1.12
C LEU A 72 0.48 0.63 2.54
N THR A 73 1.43 1.37 3.11
CA THR A 73 1.30 1.95 4.45
C THR A 73 0.20 3.00 4.47
N LEU A 74 0.22 3.95 3.52
CA LEU A 74 -0.82 4.97 3.38
C LEU A 74 -2.19 4.37 3.08
N ALA A 75 -2.26 3.40 2.18
CA ALA A 75 -3.50 2.69 1.87
C ALA A 75 -4.08 2.01 3.11
N THR A 76 -3.22 1.43 3.98
CA THR A 76 -3.65 0.83 5.25
C THR A 76 -4.22 1.85 6.21
N VAL A 77 -3.59 3.02 6.35
CA VAL A 77 -4.09 4.12 7.18
C VAL A 77 -5.45 4.59 6.66
N ILE A 78 -5.57 4.86 5.35
CA ILE A 78 -6.82 5.32 4.72
C ILE A 78 -7.93 4.26 4.85
N TYR A 79 -7.61 2.98 4.63
CA TYR A 79 -8.57 1.89 4.82
C TYR A 79 -9.07 1.80 6.27
N ARG A 80 -8.18 1.96 7.26
CA ARG A 80 -8.59 2.01 8.68
C ARG A 80 -9.47 3.22 8.97
N LEU A 81 -9.09 4.40 8.51
CA LEU A 81 -9.89 5.61 8.71
C LEU A 81 -11.28 5.50 8.09
N THR A 82 -11.38 5.05 6.84
CA THR A 82 -12.67 4.85 6.16
C THR A 82 -13.56 3.84 6.89
N THR A 83 -13.01 2.71 7.36
CA THR A 83 -13.78 1.72 8.13
C THR A 83 -14.20 2.22 9.51
N LEU A 84 -13.38 3.04 10.18
CA LEU A 84 -13.74 3.69 11.44
C LEU A 84 -14.87 4.71 11.24
N LEU A 85 -14.78 5.55 10.21
CA LEU A 85 -15.82 6.53 9.87
C LEU A 85 -17.16 5.85 9.56
N LEU A 86 -17.14 4.79 8.73
CA LEU A 86 -18.36 4.03 8.41
C LEU A 86 -18.99 3.39 9.65
N LYS A 87 -18.19 2.91 10.60
CA LYS A 87 -18.70 2.39 11.88
C LYS A 87 -19.30 3.48 12.75
N LYS A 88 -18.69 4.68 12.76
CA LYS A 88 -19.19 5.83 13.51
C LYS A 88 -20.53 6.33 12.95
N ILE A 89 -20.70 6.35 11.63
CA ILE A 89 -21.94 6.80 10.96
C ILE A 89 -23.08 5.79 11.14
N ARG A 90 -22.78 4.50 11.27
CA ARG A 90 -23.79 3.44 11.52
C ARG A 90 -24.21 3.31 12.99
N LYS A 91 -23.59 4.06 13.90
CA LYS A 91 -23.96 4.12 15.33
C LYS A 91 -24.82 5.33 15.58
#